data_AF-A0A2T2WEA1-F1
#
_entry.id   AF-A0A2T2WEA1-F1
#
_cell.length_a   1.000
_cell.length_b   1.000
_cell.length_c   1.000
_cell.angle_alpha   90.00
_cell.angle_beta   90.00
_cell.angle_gamma   90.00
#
_symmetry.space_group_name_H-M   'P 1'
#
loop_
_entity.id
_entity.type
_entity.pdbx_description
1 polymer ?
#
loop_
_entity_poly.entity_id
_entity_poly.type
_entity_poly.pdbx_seq_one_letter_code
_entity_poly.pdbx_strand_id
1 'polypeptide(L)'
;MRKLYSLVSAAALLGLGTVSAPAMAATQPSVVYVSPSGSNTTGTGSASAPYATIPQALSQVAAGGTVILEPGTYDETLSITQDVNIEPDASQGGNAANTILDASGFSNGIVISGSSANGTRISGITIENADNHGVFVQNSDNVVLSHLVVTKNGLKATANPKIDEDKAIELVGTSNGDVYDNVVEDNGAGIGLADNGQINPGAPAPAGTAAPSYGNVIQDNTISGNSTGCGIVVASYNAGEGVIDNVIIDNSVSLSPAGIVVAADTPGTVAEGNQVLDNTATNNFLPGIILHSNAPDDIVSDNSVIGNTVSNNKADPDVTADNGPTGIIEIGAVEPVTHSIIANNSISTETYGIYVDNAPGTIGLTDNNFASSVQTPVYPNTRANLFSLLPEQIPARGHDAFFYAGPWSLANNTVAIAKYSPQGQLLVVYPQRYSAAIANDIGSLAEGSVIPAKHYIIAPNA
;
A
#
# COMPACT_ATOMS: atom_id res chain seq x y z
N MET A 1 -54.56 -42.70 -72.22
CA MET A 1 -53.63 -42.25 -71.16
C MET A 1 -54.06 -40.88 -70.66
N ARG A 2 -54.64 -40.79 -69.45
CA ARG A 2 -54.59 -39.62 -68.54
C ARG A 2 -55.15 -40.07 -67.18
N LYS A 3 -54.41 -39.70 -66.12
CA LYS A 3 -54.34 -40.34 -64.81
C LYS A 3 -55.46 -39.89 -63.85
N LEU A 4 -55.90 -40.81 -63.00
CA LEU A 4 -56.61 -40.55 -61.73
C LEU A 4 -55.70 -39.74 -60.78
N TYR A 5 -56.27 -38.76 -60.08
CA TYR A 5 -55.69 -38.19 -58.86
C TYR A 5 -56.75 -38.16 -57.75
N SER A 6 -56.45 -38.89 -56.69
CA SER A 6 -57.16 -38.94 -55.40
C SER A 6 -56.86 -37.66 -54.59
N LEU A 7 -57.91 -36.99 -54.12
CA LEU A 7 -57.83 -35.91 -53.13
C LEU A 7 -57.56 -36.50 -51.74
N VAL A 8 -56.43 -36.12 -51.13
CA VAL A 8 -56.13 -36.35 -49.70
C VAL A 8 -56.36 -35.02 -48.98
N SER A 9 -57.31 -35.00 -48.04
CA SER A 9 -57.55 -33.86 -47.14
C SER A 9 -56.46 -33.79 -46.07
N ALA A 10 -55.73 -32.68 -46.01
CA ALA A 10 -54.80 -32.37 -44.92
C ALA A 10 -55.56 -31.60 -43.82
N ALA A 11 -55.64 -32.18 -42.63
CA ALA A 11 -56.10 -31.51 -41.42
C ALA A 11 -54.96 -30.63 -40.88
N ALA A 12 -55.18 -29.32 -40.80
CA ALA A 12 -54.25 -28.38 -40.19
C ALA A 12 -54.33 -28.49 -38.66
N LEU A 13 -53.27 -29.02 -38.04
CA LEU A 13 -53.09 -29.02 -36.59
C LEU A 13 -52.58 -27.63 -36.19
N LEU A 14 -53.41 -26.84 -35.52
CA LEU A 14 -53.03 -25.57 -34.91
C LEU A 14 -52.14 -25.84 -33.69
N GLY A 15 -50.83 -25.76 -33.89
CA GLY A 15 -49.86 -25.75 -32.80
C GLY A 15 -49.97 -24.44 -32.01
N LEU A 16 -50.46 -24.52 -30.78
CA LEU A 16 -50.36 -23.43 -29.80
C LEU A 16 -48.89 -23.27 -29.41
N GLY A 17 -48.21 -22.33 -30.05
CA GLY A 17 -46.86 -21.93 -29.66
C GLY A 17 -46.90 -21.21 -28.31
N THR A 18 -46.28 -21.81 -27.30
CA THR A 18 -46.01 -21.11 -26.04
C THR A 18 -44.93 -20.06 -26.30
N VAL A 19 -45.32 -18.79 -26.34
CA VAL A 19 -44.36 -17.68 -26.25
C VAL A 19 -43.73 -17.70 -24.86
N SER A 20 -42.51 -18.20 -24.75
CA SER A 20 -41.67 -18.02 -23.57
C SER A 20 -41.32 -16.53 -23.47
N ALA A 21 -41.87 -15.83 -22.48
CA ALA A 21 -41.42 -14.49 -22.16
C ALA A 21 -39.91 -14.55 -21.86
N PRO A 22 -39.09 -13.59 -22.36
CA PRO A 22 -37.70 -13.53 -21.98
C PRO A 22 -37.64 -13.39 -20.45
N ALA A 23 -36.93 -14.30 -19.79
CA ALA A 23 -36.61 -14.16 -18.38
C ALA A 23 -35.83 -12.85 -18.23
N MET A 24 -36.44 -11.83 -17.63
CA MET A 24 -35.69 -10.66 -17.22
C MET A 24 -34.66 -11.15 -16.21
N ALA A 25 -33.38 -11.04 -16.55
CA ALA A 25 -32.31 -11.26 -15.59
C ALA A 25 -32.58 -10.35 -14.41
N ALA A 26 -32.79 -10.93 -13.22
CA ALA A 26 -32.95 -10.14 -12.02
C ALA A 26 -31.67 -9.33 -11.80
N THR A 27 -31.80 -8.02 -11.67
CA THR A 27 -30.67 -7.15 -11.33
C THR A 27 -30.17 -7.53 -9.94
N GLN A 28 -28.87 -7.82 -9.83
CA GLN A 28 -28.25 -8.11 -8.54
C GLN A 28 -28.41 -6.92 -7.57
N PRO A 29 -28.63 -7.18 -6.28
CA PRO A 29 -28.74 -6.14 -5.26
C PRO A 29 -27.43 -5.34 -5.12
N SER A 30 -27.56 -4.03 -4.88
CA SER A 30 -26.42 -3.14 -4.59
C SER A 30 -25.98 -3.19 -3.12
N VAL A 31 -26.81 -3.74 -2.23
CA VAL A 31 -26.48 -3.94 -0.81
C VAL A 31 -26.93 -5.33 -0.39
N VAL A 32 -26.04 -6.09 0.25
CA VAL A 32 -26.31 -7.43 0.75
C VAL A 32 -25.83 -7.55 2.20
N TYR A 33 -26.64 -8.13 3.08
CA TYR A 33 -26.34 -8.31 4.50
C TYR A 33 -25.90 -9.75 4.80
N VAL A 34 -24.93 -9.88 5.70
CA VAL A 34 -24.39 -11.14 6.21
C VAL A 34 -24.46 -11.14 7.74
N SER A 35 -24.76 -12.30 8.31
CA SER A 35 -24.78 -12.53 9.75
C SER A 35 -24.36 -13.96 10.05
N PRO A 36 -23.54 -14.24 11.08
CA PRO A 36 -23.23 -15.62 11.46
C PRO A 36 -24.48 -16.43 11.86
N SER A 37 -25.58 -15.75 12.19
CA SER A 37 -26.88 -16.36 12.50
C SER A 37 -27.85 -16.42 11.30
N GLY A 38 -27.41 -15.94 10.12
CA GLY A 38 -28.17 -15.90 8.88
C GLY A 38 -28.35 -17.28 8.23
N SER A 39 -28.77 -17.30 6.97
CA SER A 39 -28.93 -18.56 6.21
C SER A 39 -28.59 -18.40 4.74
N ASN A 40 -27.74 -19.28 4.21
CA ASN A 40 -27.50 -19.34 2.76
C ASN A 40 -28.64 -20.05 1.99
N THR A 41 -29.54 -20.73 2.68
CA THR A 41 -30.68 -21.44 2.04
C THR A 41 -31.94 -20.59 2.04
N THR A 42 -32.22 -19.88 3.13
CA THR A 42 -33.45 -19.09 3.29
C THR A 42 -33.22 -17.59 3.37
N GLY A 43 -31.97 -17.15 3.53
CA GLY A 43 -31.60 -15.74 3.49
C GLY A 43 -31.80 -15.18 2.09
N THR A 44 -32.18 -13.92 2.03
CA THR A 44 -32.36 -13.17 0.78
C THR A 44 -31.29 -12.11 0.59
N GLY A 45 -30.34 -12.00 1.53
CA GLY A 45 -29.35 -10.93 1.57
C GLY A 45 -29.93 -9.58 2.05
N SER A 46 -31.18 -9.55 2.48
CA SER A 46 -31.78 -8.36 3.11
C SER A 46 -31.40 -8.28 4.60
N ALA A 47 -31.44 -7.08 5.18
CA ALA A 47 -31.19 -6.89 6.62
C ALA A 47 -32.09 -7.77 7.52
N SER A 48 -33.33 -8.06 7.13
CA SER A 48 -34.24 -8.93 7.89
C SER A 48 -34.02 -10.43 7.67
N ALA A 49 -33.28 -10.81 6.64
CA ALA A 49 -32.99 -12.20 6.28
C ALA A 49 -31.59 -12.28 5.62
N PRO A 50 -30.52 -12.04 6.40
CA PRO A 50 -29.16 -11.98 5.88
C PRO A 50 -28.67 -13.36 5.41
N TYR A 51 -27.67 -13.36 4.55
CA TYR A 51 -26.92 -14.59 4.26
C TYR A 51 -26.09 -15.01 5.48
N ALA A 52 -25.73 -16.29 5.55
CA ALA A 52 -24.90 -16.82 6.63
C ALA A 52 -23.42 -16.54 6.41
N THR A 53 -22.96 -16.53 5.15
CA THR A 53 -21.54 -16.46 4.80
C THR A 53 -21.23 -15.31 3.85
N ILE A 54 -20.01 -14.79 3.92
CA ILE A 54 -19.56 -13.68 3.09
C ILE A 54 -19.39 -14.11 1.62
N PRO A 55 -18.83 -15.29 1.27
CA PRO A 55 -18.79 -15.79 -0.10
C PRO A 55 -20.17 -15.90 -0.74
N GLN A 56 -21.20 -16.26 0.03
CA GLN A 56 -22.56 -16.26 -0.51
C GLN A 56 -22.98 -14.84 -0.89
N ALA A 57 -22.77 -13.86 -0.03
CA ALA A 57 -23.08 -12.47 -0.35
C ALA A 57 -22.29 -11.92 -1.53
N LEU A 58 -20.98 -12.22 -1.62
CA LEU A 58 -20.13 -11.83 -2.75
C LEU A 58 -20.65 -12.38 -4.09
N SER A 59 -21.22 -13.58 -4.10
CA SER A 59 -21.82 -14.16 -5.33
C SER A 59 -23.14 -13.49 -5.76
N GLN A 60 -23.79 -12.76 -4.85
CA GLN A 60 -25.12 -12.18 -5.08
C GLN A 60 -25.08 -10.66 -5.25
N VAL A 61 -24.11 -9.97 -4.63
CA VAL A 61 -23.97 -8.53 -4.72
C VAL A 61 -23.52 -8.11 -6.13
N ALA A 62 -24.08 -7.02 -6.63
CA ALA A 62 -23.64 -6.39 -7.86
C ALA A 62 -22.21 -5.84 -7.71
N ALA A 63 -21.44 -5.79 -8.81
CA ALA A 63 -20.17 -5.07 -8.85
C ALA A 63 -20.37 -3.58 -8.47
N GLY A 64 -19.47 -3.03 -7.66
CA GLY A 64 -19.58 -1.73 -6.99
C GLY A 64 -20.58 -1.70 -5.83
N GLY A 65 -21.23 -2.83 -5.53
CA GLY A 65 -22.17 -2.97 -4.42
C GLY A 65 -21.49 -3.19 -3.07
N THR A 66 -22.29 -3.20 -2.01
CA THR A 66 -21.80 -3.24 -0.62
C THR A 66 -22.27 -4.51 0.08
N VAL A 67 -21.35 -5.20 0.73
CA VAL A 67 -21.60 -6.31 1.65
C VAL A 67 -21.49 -5.78 3.07
N ILE A 68 -22.62 -5.77 3.78
CA ILE A 68 -22.74 -5.30 5.17
C ILE A 68 -22.66 -6.50 6.10
N LEU A 69 -21.74 -6.47 7.06
CA LEU A 69 -21.50 -7.56 8.00
C LEU A 69 -22.06 -7.23 9.38
N GLU A 70 -23.10 -7.96 9.82
CA GLU A 70 -23.53 -7.88 11.23
C GLU A 70 -22.38 -8.27 12.17
N PRO A 71 -22.36 -7.72 13.41
CA PRO A 71 -21.36 -8.10 14.41
C PRO A 71 -21.32 -9.61 14.63
N GLY A 72 -20.12 -10.16 14.67
CA GLY A 72 -19.84 -11.56 14.94
C GLY A 72 -18.55 -12.03 14.29
N THR A 73 -18.29 -13.34 14.44
CA THR A 73 -17.11 -14.00 13.88
C THR A 73 -17.50 -14.84 12.68
N TYR A 74 -16.74 -14.67 11.59
CA TYR A 74 -16.88 -15.38 10.33
C TYR A 74 -15.63 -16.26 10.13
N ASP A 75 -15.79 -17.57 10.27
CA ASP A 75 -14.72 -18.57 10.10
C ASP A 75 -14.57 -18.95 8.62
N GLU A 76 -13.95 -18.05 7.86
CA GLU A 76 -13.99 -18.03 6.40
C GLU A 76 -12.73 -17.40 5.79
N THR A 77 -12.55 -17.60 4.49
CA THR A 77 -11.61 -16.85 3.64
C THR A 77 -12.36 -16.22 2.48
N LEU A 78 -11.91 -15.06 2.02
CA LEU A 78 -12.56 -14.30 0.95
C LEU A 78 -11.73 -14.31 -0.34
N SER A 79 -12.38 -14.59 -1.46
CA SER A 79 -11.82 -14.38 -2.80
C SER A 79 -12.67 -13.36 -3.53
N ILE A 80 -12.13 -12.16 -3.69
CA ILE A 80 -12.75 -11.00 -4.30
C ILE A 80 -12.17 -10.82 -5.70
N THR A 81 -13.02 -10.98 -6.70
CA THR A 81 -12.68 -10.90 -8.14
C THR A 81 -13.57 -9.89 -8.88
N GLN A 82 -14.28 -9.06 -8.13
CA GLN A 82 -15.13 -7.98 -8.60
C GLN A 82 -15.09 -6.81 -7.62
N ASP A 83 -15.28 -5.59 -8.10
CA ASP A 83 -15.38 -4.38 -7.29
C ASP A 83 -16.52 -4.53 -6.27
N VAL A 84 -16.21 -4.39 -4.99
CA VAL A 84 -17.18 -4.43 -3.89
C VAL A 84 -16.71 -3.56 -2.74
N ASN A 85 -17.66 -3.12 -1.91
CA ASN A 85 -17.38 -2.58 -0.59
C ASN A 85 -17.71 -3.65 0.47
N ILE A 86 -16.86 -3.82 1.47
CA ILE A 86 -17.14 -4.64 2.66
C ILE A 86 -16.98 -3.76 3.90
N GLU A 87 -18.02 -3.69 4.72
CA GLU A 87 -18.04 -2.89 5.94
C GLU A 87 -18.94 -3.52 7.01
N PRO A 88 -18.69 -3.26 8.30
CA PRO A 88 -19.55 -3.72 9.38
C PRO A 88 -20.90 -2.99 9.39
N ASP A 89 -21.94 -3.66 9.94
CA ASP A 89 -23.24 -3.04 10.18
C ASP A 89 -23.18 -2.07 11.37
N ALA A 90 -22.83 -0.82 11.07
CA ALA A 90 -22.77 0.25 12.06
C ALA A 90 -24.13 0.48 12.76
N SER A 91 -25.26 0.14 12.13
CA SER A 91 -26.59 0.27 12.75
C SER A 91 -26.81 -0.69 13.92
N GLN A 92 -26.04 -1.78 13.94
CA GLN A 92 -25.99 -2.75 15.03
C GLN A 92 -24.75 -2.58 15.92
N GLY A 93 -24.03 -1.47 15.77
CA GLY A 93 -22.79 -1.21 16.50
C GLY A 93 -21.60 -2.04 16.02
N GLY A 94 -21.64 -2.54 14.78
CA GLY A 94 -20.52 -3.23 14.14
C GLY A 94 -19.31 -2.32 13.95
N ASN A 95 -18.14 -2.87 14.26
CA ASN A 95 -16.82 -2.25 14.10
C ASN A 95 -15.73 -3.34 14.18
N ALA A 96 -14.47 -2.97 14.02
CA ALA A 96 -13.38 -3.94 14.00
C ALA A 96 -13.32 -4.81 15.27
N ALA A 97 -13.68 -4.27 16.44
CA ALA A 97 -13.62 -5.02 17.71
C ALA A 97 -14.67 -6.15 17.82
N ASN A 98 -15.71 -6.17 16.97
CA ASN A 98 -16.79 -7.15 17.05
C ASN A 98 -17.24 -7.73 15.70
N THR A 99 -16.65 -7.31 14.58
CA THR A 99 -16.85 -7.91 13.26
C THR A 99 -15.52 -8.51 12.80
N ILE A 100 -15.40 -9.84 12.94
CA ILE A 100 -14.12 -10.55 12.87
C ILE A 100 -14.18 -11.59 11.74
N LEU A 101 -13.25 -11.50 10.79
CA LEU A 101 -12.93 -12.57 9.85
C LEU A 101 -11.79 -13.40 10.45
N ASP A 102 -12.13 -14.62 10.91
CA ASP A 102 -11.17 -15.59 11.43
C ASP A 102 -10.80 -16.55 10.31
N ALA A 103 -9.58 -16.44 9.80
CA ALA A 103 -9.07 -17.24 8.70
C ALA A 103 -8.32 -18.50 9.18
N SER A 104 -8.65 -18.99 10.37
CA SER A 104 -8.04 -20.18 10.97
C SER A 104 -8.10 -21.40 10.05
N GLY A 105 -6.93 -21.84 9.58
CA GLY A 105 -6.82 -23.03 8.70
C GLY A 105 -6.96 -22.71 7.21
N PHE A 106 -7.06 -21.43 6.86
CA PHE A 106 -6.97 -20.94 5.48
C PHE A 106 -5.61 -20.29 5.23
N SER A 107 -5.15 -20.33 3.98
CA SER A 107 -3.89 -19.69 3.58
C SER A 107 -3.94 -18.18 3.78
N ASN A 108 -4.96 -17.51 3.26
CA ASN A 108 -5.10 -16.07 3.38
C ASN A 108 -6.45 -15.71 4.01
N GLY A 109 -6.55 -14.56 4.66
CA GLY A 109 -7.85 -14.01 5.09
C GLY A 109 -8.65 -13.51 3.90
N ILE A 110 -8.11 -12.53 3.17
CA ILE A 110 -8.75 -11.91 2.01
C ILE A 110 -7.78 -11.92 0.83
N VAL A 111 -8.27 -12.35 -0.33
CA VAL A 111 -7.57 -12.24 -1.62
C VAL A 111 -8.39 -11.37 -2.55
N ILE A 112 -7.83 -10.24 -3.00
CA ILE A 112 -8.41 -9.34 -4.01
C ILE A 112 -7.58 -9.51 -5.27
N SER A 113 -8.20 -9.90 -6.39
CA SER A 113 -7.41 -10.20 -7.59
C SER A 113 -8.09 -9.85 -8.90
N GLY A 114 -7.27 -9.33 -9.81
CA GLY A 114 -7.62 -9.00 -11.18
C GLY A 114 -8.33 -7.65 -11.35
N SER A 115 -8.35 -7.18 -12.59
CA SER A 115 -8.84 -5.84 -12.93
C SER A 115 -10.34 -5.63 -12.68
N SER A 116 -11.12 -6.72 -12.67
CA SER A 116 -12.54 -6.66 -12.28
C SER A 116 -12.73 -6.25 -10.82
N ALA A 117 -11.74 -6.47 -9.96
CA ALA A 117 -11.74 -6.08 -8.55
C ALA A 117 -11.19 -4.66 -8.30
N ASN A 118 -10.85 -3.92 -9.35
CA ASN A 118 -10.42 -2.53 -9.22
C ASN A 118 -11.48 -1.70 -8.50
N GLY A 119 -11.05 -0.85 -7.56
CA GLY A 119 -11.96 -0.01 -6.78
C GLY A 119 -12.51 -0.64 -5.50
N THR A 120 -12.22 -1.93 -5.24
CA THR A 120 -12.66 -2.64 -4.02
C THR A 120 -12.28 -1.87 -2.76
N ARG A 121 -13.22 -1.78 -1.81
CA ARG A 121 -13.00 -1.14 -0.50
C ARG A 121 -13.32 -2.12 0.62
N ILE A 122 -12.42 -2.25 1.58
CA ILE A 122 -12.65 -3.05 2.78
C ILE A 122 -12.36 -2.17 3.97
N SER A 123 -13.31 -2.11 4.91
CA SER A 123 -13.13 -1.27 6.08
C SER A 123 -13.76 -1.81 7.35
N GLY A 124 -13.18 -1.41 8.50
CA GLY A 124 -13.83 -1.52 9.80
C GLY A 124 -14.00 -2.94 10.34
N ILE A 125 -13.18 -3.89 9.93
CA ILE A 125 -13.23 -5.30 10.38
C ILE A 125 -11.88 -5.76 10.92
N THR A 126 -11.91 -6.80 11.76
CA THR A 126 -10.69 -7.53 12.13
C THR A 126 -10.45 -8.69 11.16
N ILE A 127 -9.21 -8.91 10.73
CA ILE A 127 -8.76 -10.09 9.99
C ILE A 127 -7.66 -10.79 10.78
N GLU A 128 -7.88 -12.05 11.17
CA GLU A 128 -6.91 -12.78 11.98
C GLU A 128 -6.72 -14.27 11.62
N ASN A 129 -5.60 -14.82 12.11
CA ASN A 129 -5.26 -16.25 12.13
C ASN A 129 -5.05 -16.94 10.77
N ALA A 130 -4.89 -16.18 9.68
CA ALA A 130 -4.49 -16.73 8.39
C ALA A 130 -3.09 -17.37 8.48
N ASP A 131 -2.89 -18.48 7.77
CA ASP A 131 -1.60 -19.17 7.74
C ASP A 131 -0.52 -18.35 7.02
N ASN A 132 -0.93 -17.48 6.08
CA ASN A 132 -0.12 -16.52 5.33
C ASN A 132 -0.69 -15.09 5.48
N HIS A 133 -1.12 -14.46 4.37
CA HIS A 133 -1.52 -13.05 4.37
C HIS A 133 -2.86 -12.82 5.09
N GLY A 134 -2.95 -11.73 5.84
CA GLY A 134 -4.26 -11.22 6.27
C GLY A 134 -5.04 -10.73 5.05
N VAL A 135 -4.45 -9.82 4.28
CA VAL A 135 -4.98 -9.30 3.02
C VAL A 135 -3.92 -9.37 1.93
N PHE A 136 -4.25 -10.02 0.81
CA PHE A 136 -3.41 -10.11 -0.38
C PHE A 136 -4.13 -9.50 -1.59
N VAL A 137 -3.54 -8.47 -2.19
CA VAL A 137 -4.07 -7.78 -3.37
C VAL A 137 -3.13 -8.05 -4.53
N GLN A 138 -3.67 -8.52 -5.66
CA GLN A 138 -2.87 -8.87 -6.83
C GLN A 138 -3.49 -8.33 -8.11
N ASN A 139 -2.75 -7.47 -8.82
CA ASN A 139 -3.20 -6.86 -10.09
C ASN A 139 -4.60 -6.22 -10.00
N SER A 140 -4.85 -5.49 -8.91
CA SER A 140 -6.07 -4.73 -8.70
C SER A 140 -5.73 -3.30 -8.27
N ASP A 141 -6.22 -2.33 -9.04
CA ASP A 141 -5.95 -0.90 -8.86
C ASP A 141 -7.04 -0.22 -8.03
N ASN A 142 -6.71 0.94 -7.44
CA ASN A 142 -7.65 1.78 -6.69
C ASN A 142 -8.31 1.05 -5.50
N VAL A 143 -7.64 0.02 -4.96
CA VAL A 143 -8.09 -0.72 -3.79
C VAL A 143 -7.89 0.13 -2.55
N VAL A 144 -8.89 0.17 -1.67
CA VAL A 144 -8.85 0.91 -0.41
C VAL A 144 -8.99 -0.05 0.77
N LEU A 145 -8.01 -0.07 1.65
CA LEU A 145 -7.99 -0.86 2.87
C LEU A 145 -7.90 0.09 4.06
N SER A 146 -8.97 0.18 4.88
CA SER A 146 -9.04 1.22 5.90
C SER A 146 -9.67 0.80 7.22
N HIS A 147 -9.20 1.36 8.32
CA HIS A 147 -9.78 1.08 9.65
C HIS A 147 -9.82 -0.42 9.99
N LEU A 148 -8.88 -1.20 9.46
CA LEU A 148 -8.76 -2.62 9.70
C LEU A 148 -7.93 -2.88 10.96
N VAL A 149 -8.22 -3.99 11.63
CA VAL A 149 -7.29 -4.61 12.57
C VAL A 149 -6.80 -5.90 11.92
N VAL A 150 -5.53 -5.96 11.56
CA VAL A 150 -4.92 -7.13 10.92
C VAL A 150 -3.91 -7.73 11.89
N THR A 151 -4.21 -8.91 12.43
CA THR A 151 -3.42 -9.48 13.54
C THR A 151 -3.27 -10.99 13.49
N LYS A 152 -2.15 -11.52 14.00
CA LYS A 152 -1.87 -12.97 14.10
C LYS A 152 -1.86 -13.72 12.76
N ASN A 153 -1.63 -13.04 11.65
CA ASN A 153 -1.49 -13.65 10.33
C ASN A 153 -0.02 -13.99 10.05
N GLY A 154 0.26 -15.04 9.27
CA GLY A 154 1.63 -15.39 8.86
C GLY A 154 2.53 -15.90 9.99
N LEU A 155 1.95 -16.34 11.12
CA LEU A 155 2.71 -16.82 12.29
C LEU A 155 2.90 -18.33 12.33
N LYS A 156 2.16 -19.10 11.51
CA LYS A 156 2.17 -20.56 11.63
C LYS A 156 3.33 -21.17 10.86
N ALA A 157 3.92 -22.23 11.42
CA ALA A 157 4.90 -23.05 10.71
C ALA A 157 4.32 -23.76 9.46
N THR A 158 2.98 -23.77 9.30
CA THR A 158 2.28 -24.26 8.10
C THR A 158 2.19 -23.22 6.99
N ALA A 159 2.66 -22.00 7.21
CA ALA A 159 2.82 -20.98 6.18
C ALA A 159 3.48 -21.60 4.95
N ASN A 160 2.94 -21.31 3.77
CA ASN A 160 3.44 -21.88 2.53
C ASN A 160 4.91 -21.47 2.31
N PRO A 161 5.88 -22.41 2.30
CA PRO A 161 7.30 -22.08 2.18
C PRO A 161 7.70 -21.62 0.76
N LYS A 162 6.73 -21.45 -0.15
CA LYS A 162 6.91 -20.92 -1.50
C LYS A 162 6.40 -19.47 -1.64
N ILE A 163 5.95 -18.86 -0.55
CA ILE A 163 5.69 -17.43 -0.47
C ILE A 163 6.96 -16.84 0.14
N ASP A 164 7.68 -16.06 -0.66
CA ASP A 164 8.99 -15.53 -0.27
C ASP A 164 8.83 -14.37 0.72
N GLU A 165 7.75 -13.60 0.58
CA GLU A 165 7.38 -12.55 1.52
C GLU A 165 5.94 -12.70 2.00
N ASP A 166 5.80 -13.20 3.23
CA ASP A 166 4.51 -13.26 3.91
C ASP A 166 4.29 -11.96 4.69
N LYS A 167 3.23 -11.20 4.37
CA LYS A 167 2.87 -9.93 5.02
C LYS A 167 1.44 -9.93 5.52
N ALA A 168 1.17 -9.18 6.58
CA ALA A 168 -0.20 -8.94 7.05
C ALA A 168 -1.08 -8.33 5.97
N ILE A 169 -0.57 -7.31 5.27
CA ILE A 169 -1.19 -6.70 4.09
C ILE A 169 -0.15 -6.63 2.98
N GLU A 170 -0.44 -7.23 1.82
CA GLU A 170 0.47 -7.25 0.67
C GLU A 170 -0.26 -6.80 -0.60
N LEU A 171 0.30 -5.83 -1.32
CA LEU A 171 -0.21 -5.36 -2.60
C LEU A 171 0.84 -5.59 -3.70
N VAL A 172 0.49 -6.39 -4.71
CA VAL A 172 1.40 -6.79 -5.78
C VAL A 172 0.88 -6.40 -7.16
N GLY A 173 1.68 -5.64 -7.90
CA GLY A 173 1.35 -5.09 -9.22
C GLY A 173 0.08 -4.25 -9.21
N THR A 174 0.00 -3.31 -8.26
CA THR A 174 -1.19 -2.49 -7.99
C THR A 174 -0.93 -1.01 -8.25
N SER A 175 -1.96 -0.25 -8.58
CA SER A 175 -1.81 1.19 -8.68
C SER A 175 -2.88 2.00 -8.00
N ASN A 176 -2.48 3.17 -7.50
CA ASN A 176 -3.35 4.16 -6.88
C ASN A 176 -4.20 3.58 -5.72
N GLY A 177 -3.70 2.53 -5.06
CA GLY A 177 -4.29 1.98 -3.85
C GLY A 177 -4.04 2.86 -2.63
N ASP A 178 -4.86 2.70 -1.60
CA ASP A 178 -4.79 3.48 -0.35
C ASP A 178 -4.98 2.54 0.84
N VAL A 179 -3.93 2.41 1.66
CA VAL A 179 -3.92 1.60 2.88
C VAL A 179 -3.77 2.54 4.06
N TYR A 180 -4.89 2.83 4.75
CA TYR A 180 -4.89 3.87 5.78
C TYR A 180 -5.63 3.59 7.08
N ASP A 181 -5.20 4.24 8.16
CA ASP A 181 -5.81 4.13 9.50
C ASP A 181 -5.98 2.67 9.98
N ASN A 182 -5.05 1.78 9.61
CA ASN A 182 -5.09 0.38 10.02
C ASN A 182 -4.20 0.13 11.26
N VAL A 183 -4.58 -0.86 12.06
CA VAL A 183 -3.73 -1.45 13.09
C VAL A 183 -3.22 -2.79 12.57
N VAL A 184 -1.91 -2.88 12.34
CA VAL A 184 -1.23 -4.07 11.79
C VAL A 184 -0.24 -4.59 12.82
N GLU A 185 -0.72 -5.49 13.68
CA GLU A 185 0.01 -5.91 14.87
C GLU A 185 0.11 -7.43 15.06
N ASP A 186 1.23 -7.87 15.65
CA ASP A 186 1.46 -9.27 15.99
C ASP A 186 1.30 -10.24 14.80
N ASN A 187 1.75 -9.86 13.61
CA ASN A 187 1.78 -10.73 12.42
C ASN A 187 3.20 -11.27 12.14
N GLY A 188 3.34 -12.06 11.09
CA GLY A 188 4.64 -12.43 10.51
C GLY A 188 5.40 -11.18 10.06
N ALA A 189 4.81 -10.37 9.18
CA ALA A 189 5.37 -9.09 8.74
C ALA A 189 4.27 -8.02 8.63
N GLY A 190 4.65 -6.76 8.42
CA GLY A 190 3.71 -5.65 8.35
C GLY A 190 3.06 -5.49 6.97
N ILE A 191 3.29 -4.36 6.31
CA ILE A 191 2.66 -3.98 5.03
C ILE A 191 3.70 -4.06 3.90
N GLY A 192 3.34 -4.60 2.74
CA GLY A 192 4.21 -4.63 1.58
C GLY A 192 3.57 -4.11 0.29
N LEU A 193 4.40 -3.46 -0.54
CA LEU A 193 4.14 -3.15 -1.94
C LEU A 193 5.21 -3.81 -2.79
N ALA A 194 4.78 -4.55 -3.81
CA ALA A 194 5.69 -5.17 -4.76
C ALA A 194 5.22 -5.07 -6.21
N ASP A 195 6.15 -5.11 -7.16
CA ASP A 195 5.79 -5.35 -8.56
C ASP A 195 5.32 -6.81 -8.75
N ASN A 196 4.62 -7.07 -9.86
CA ASN A 196 4.20 -8.41 -10.22
C ASN A 196 4.89 -8.90 -11.48
N GLY A 197 4.99 -10.22 -11.66
CA GLY A 197 5.52 -10.81 -12.89
C GLY A 197 5.90 -12.27 -12.78
N GLN A 198 7.11 -12.61 -13.25
CA GLN A 198 7.62 -13.97 -13.11
C GLN A 198 7.84 -14.33 -11.63
N ILE A 199 8.30 -13.36 -10.85
CA ILE A 199 8.44 -13.43 -9.39
C ILE A 199 7.25 -12.68 -8.78
N ASN A 200 6.63 -13.27 -7.76
CA ASN A 200 5.68 -12.56 -6.91
C ASN A 200 6.05 -12.90 -5.47
N PRO A 201 6.47 -11.91 -4.68
CA PRO A 201 6.91 -12.19 -3.33
C PRO A 201 5.78 -12.75 -2.44
N GLY A 202 4.54 -12.30 -2.65
CA GLY A 202 3.34 -12.74 -1.91
C GLY A 202 2.63 -13.99 -2.46
N ALA A 203 3.13 -14.64 -3.52
CA ALA A 203 2.44 -15.81 -4.10
C ALA A 203 3.39 -16.82 -4.76
N PRO A 204 3.07 -18.12 -4.74
CA PRO A 204 3.90 -19.13 -5.40
C PRO A 204 4.07 -18.87 -6.90
N ALA A 205 5.32 -18.89 -7.38
CA ALA A 205 5.64 -18.70 -8.79
C ALA A 205 5.05 -19.79 -9.71
N PRO A 206 4.76 -19.48 -11.00
CA PRO A 206 4.79 -18.14 -11.60
C PRO A 206 3.53 -17.39 -11.23
N ALA A 207 3.67 -16.11 -10.91
CA ALA A 207 2.59 -15.42 -10.23
C ALA A 207 2.20 -14.15 -10.97
N GLY A 208 1.16 -14.29 -11.78
CA GLY A 208 0.37 -13.18 -12.29
C GLY A 208 0.91 -12.49 -13.54
N THR A 209 0.25 -11.38 -13.87
CA THR A 209 0.58 -10.57 -15.04
C THR A 209 1.56 -9.50 -14.62
N ALA A 210 2.63 -9.34 -15.40
CA ALA A 210 3.66 -8.33 -15.15
C ALA A 210 3.02 -6.94 -15.04
N ALA A 211 3.29 -6.26 -13.94
CA ALA A 211 2.77 -4.93 -13.65
C ALA A 211 3.60 -4.26 -12.55
N PRO A 212 3.87 -2.95 -12.65
CA PRO A 212 4.53 -2.23 -11.60
C PRO A 212 3.55 -1.98 -10.44
N SER A 213 4.09 -1.70 -9.26
CA SER A 213 3.32 -1.09 -8.18
C SER A 213 3.58 0.41 -8.13
N TYR A 214 2.58 1.22 -8.49
CA TYR A 214 2.79 2.66 -8.66
C TYR A 214 1.70 3.55 -8.05
N GLY A 215 2.11 4.69 -7.49
CA GLY A 215 1.19 5.70 -6.97
C GLY A 215 0.33 5.24 -5.80
N ASN A 216 0.69 4.14 -5.13
CA ASN A 216 -0.02 3.66 -3.95
C ASN A 216 0.35 4.51 -2.74
N VAL A 217 -0.57 4.59 -1.77
CA VAL A 217 -0.40 5.34 -0.53
C VAL A 217 -0.57 4.40 0.66
N ILE A 218 0.41 4.41 1.57
CA ILE A 218 0.33 3.77 2.89
C ILE A 218 0.39 4.91 3.91
N GLN A 219 -0.73 5.22 4.57
CA GLN A 219 -0.81 6.38 5.46
C GLN A 219 -1.46 6.12 6.82
N ASP A 220 -1.03 6.81 7.86
CA ASP A 220 -1.70 6.81 9.18
C ASP A 220 -1.87 5.41 9.83
N ASN A 221 -1.05 4.43 9.45
CA ASN A 221 -1.15 3.09 10.01
C ASN A 221 -0.30 2.95 11.29
N THR A 222 -0.78 2.13 12.22
CA THR A 222 0.01 1.66 13.37
C THR A 222 0.50 0.24 13.09
N ILE A 223 1.81 0.07 12.94
CA ILE A 223 2.46 -1.21 12.65
C ILE A 223 3.37 -1.59 13.81
N SER A 224 3.09 -2.70 14.50
CA SER A 224 3.90 -3.12 15.65
C SER A 224 3.94 -4.61 15.95
N GLY A 225 5.06 -5.10 16.49
CA GLY A 225 5.14 -6.48 17.01
C GLY A 225 5.17 -7.56 15.92
N ASN A 226 5.38 -7.17 14.66
CA ASN A 226 5.50 -8.11 13.55
C ASN A 226 6.86 -8.83 13.61
N SER A 227 6.84 -10.15 13.68
CA SER A 227 7.91 -10.95 14.31
C SER A 227 8.99 -11.49 13.37
N THR A 228 8.73 -11.61 12.07
CA THR A 228 9.63 -12.24 11.09
C THR A 228 10.02 -11.33 9.94
N GLY A 229 9.11 -10.51 9.40
CA GLY A 229 9.41 -9.56 8.31
C GLY A 229 9.27 -8.09 8.74
N CYS A 230 9.84 -7.19 7.95
CA CYS A 230 9.90 -5.76 8.22
C CYS A 230 8.51 -5.10 8.34
N GLY A 231 8.49 -3.90 8.93
CA GLY A 231 7.26 -3.15 9.19
C GLY A 231 6.57 -2.67 7.92
N ILE A 232 7.28 -1.94 7.06
CA ILE A 232 6.81 -1.58 5.72
C ILE A 232 7.90 -1.92 4.70
N VAL A 233 7.54 -2.61 3.61
CA VAL A 233 8.45 -2.95 2.52
C VAL A 233 7.87 -2.46 1.20
N VAL A 234 8.66 -1.71 0.43
CA VAL A 234 8.33 -1.26 -0.92
C VAL A 234 9.46 -1.73 -1.83
N ALA A 235 9.29 -2.91 -2.44
CA ALA A 235 10.38 -3.61 -3.10
C ALA A 235 10.01 -4.17 -4.48
N SER A 236 10.95 -4.19 -5.41
CA SER A 236 10.74 -4.73 -6.77
C SER A 236 11.56 -5.99 -7.04
N TYR A 237 10.96 -6.90 -7.82
CA TYR A 237 11.42 -8.27 -8.06
C TYR A 237 11.38 -8.70 -9.53
N ASN A 238 10.88 -7.87 -10.44
CA ASN A 238 10.71 -8.24 -11.84
C ASN A 238 11.42 -7.26 -12.78
N ALA A 239 12.41 -7.76 -13.54
CA ALA A 239 13.16 -6.93 -14.48
C ALA A 239 12.24 -6.20 -15.47
N GLY A 240 12.38 -4.87 -15.55
CA GLY A 240 11.54 -4.00 -16.39
C GLY A 240 10.21 -3.56 -15.74
N GLU A 241 9.90 -4.04 -14.55
CA GLU A 241 8.83 -3.54 -13.68
C GLU A 241 9.45 -2.76 -12.51
N GLY A 242 8.63 -2.31 -11.55
CA GLY A 242 9.14 -1.63 -10.38
C GLY A 242 8.11 -1.17 -9.36
N VAL A 243 8.63 -0.62 -8.28
CA VAL A 243 7.88 0.13 -7.26
C VAL A 243 8.16 1.61 -7.45
N ILE A 244 7.17 2.35 -7.95
CA ILE A 244 7.39 3.68 -8.53
C ILE A 244 6.42 4.72 -7.96
N ASP A 245 6.93 5.89 -7.57
CA ASP A 245 6.12 7.03 -7.14
C ASP A 245 5.09 6.68 -6.02
N ASN A 246 5.40 5.70 -5.15
CA ASN A 246 4.55 5.35 -4.00
C ASN A 246 4.82 6.30 -2.81
N VAL A 247 3.82 6.47 -1.94
CA VAL A 247 3.89 7.36 -0.78
C VAL A 247 3.64 6.59 0.50
N ILE A 248 4.55 6.72 1.46
CA ILE A 248 4.51 6.10 2.78
C ILE A 248 4.57 7.25 3.77
N ILE A 249 3.44 7.60 4.38
CA ILE A 249 3.31 8.84 5.16
C ILE A 249 2.64 8.65 6.52
N ASP A 250 3.14 9.32 7.56
CA ASP A 250 2.51 9.36 8.89
C ASP A 250 2.23 7.98 9.53
N ASN A 251 3.00 6.95 9.15
CA ASN A 251 2.87 5.64 9.79
C ASN A 251 3.70 5.58 11.07
N SER A 252 3.19 4.88 12.07
CA SER A 252 3.95 4.52 13.28
C SER A 252 4.42 3.07 13.19
N VAL A 253 5.71 2.86 12.90
CA VAL A 253 6.35 1.56 12.76
C VAL A 253 7.27 1.29 13.95
N SER A 254 7.02 0.20 14.68
CA SER A 254 7.85 -0.18 15.81
C SER A 254 7.93 -1.66 16.06
N LEU A 255 8.95 -2.12 16.79
CA LEU A 255 9.09 -3.52 17.19
C LEU A 255 9.00 -4.50 16.00
N SER A 256 9.50 -4.08 14.83
CA SER A 256 9.65 -4.90 13.63
C SER A 256 11.13 -5.18 13.37
N PRO A 257 11.47 -6.24 12.61
CA PRO A 257 12.82 -6.49 12.09
C PRO A 257 13.49 -5.22 11.58
N ALA A 258 13.07 -4.66 10.44
CA ALA A 258 13.37 -3.27 10.07
C ALA A 258 12.10 -2.42 10.10
N GLY A 259 12.25 -1.09 10.16
CA GLY A 259 11.13 -0.17 10.10
C GLY A 259 10.53 -0.10 8.69
N ILE A 260 11.00 0.85 7.88
CA ILE A 260 10.52 1.10 6.51
C ILE A 260 11.65 0.81 5.51
N VAL A 261 11.39 -0.01 4.51
CA VAL A 261 12.37 -0.40 3.48
C VAL A 261 11.86 -0.02 2.10
N VAL A 262 12.70 0.63 1.30
CA VAL A 262 12.50 0.83 -0.14
C VAL A 262 13.66 0.18 -0.87
N ALA A 263 13.39 -0.79 -1.74
CA ALA A 263 14.46 -1.60 -2.33
C ALA A 263 14.21 -2.05 -3.78
N ALA A 264 15.31 -2.31 -4.49
CA ALA A 264 15.34 -3.12 -5.70
C ALA A 264 16.10 -4.41 -5.34
N ASP A 265 15.45 -5.57 -5.47
CA ASP A 265 15.90 -6.83 -4.85
C ASP A 265 16.41 -7.87 -5.86
N THR A 266 16.12 -7.72 -7.15
CA THR A 266 16.54 -8.69 -8.18
C THR A 266 17.05 -7.97 -9.43
N PRO A 267 17.94 -8.58 -10.23
CA PRO A 267 18.64 -7.85 -11.28
C PRO A 267 17.74 -7.11 -12.27
N GLY A 268 18.02 -5.83 -12.49
CA GLY A 268 17.31 -5.01 -13.46
C GLY A 268 15.95 -4.48 -12.98
N THR A 269 15.75 -4.41 -11.66
CA THR A 269 14.49 -3.90 -11.07
C THR A 269 14.57 -2.43 -10.69
N VAL A 270 13.40 -1.80 -10.49
CA VAL A 270 13.29 -0.36 -10.27
C VAL A 270 12.59 -0.05 -8.94
N ALA A 271 13.21 0.82 -8.14
CA ALA A 271 12.60 1.47 -6.98
C ALA A 271 12.84 2.98 -7.08
N GLU A 272 11.92 3.69 -7.71
CA GLU A 272 12.13 5.08 -8.14
C GLU A 272 11.03 6.03 -7.65
N GLY A 273 11.41 7.22 -7.19
CA GLY A 273 10.45 8.29 -6.87
C GLY A 273 9.57 8.02 -5.64
N ASN A 274 9.88 6.98 -4.84
CA ASN A 274 9.10 6.65 -3.66
C ASN A 274 9.39 7.64 -2.53
N GLN A 275 8.37 7.92 -1.72
CA GLN A 275 8.41 8.99 -0.71
C GLN A 275 8.07 8.42 0.67
N VAL A 276 9.03 8.49 1.60
CA VAL A 276 8.90 8.10 3.01
C VAL A 276 8.86 9.38 3.85
N LEU A 277 7.66 9.79 4.25
CA LEU A 277 7.37 11.13 4.76
C LEU A 277 6.77 11.09 6.17
N ASP A 278 7.27 11.89 7.09
CA ASP A 278 6.62 12.14 8.40
C ASP A 278 6.27 10.87 9.21
N ASN A 279 6.94 9.73 8.93
CA ASN A 279 6.71 8.49 9.64
C ASN A 279 7.46 8.48 10.98
N THR A 280 6.97 7.70 11.92
CA THR A 280 7.67 7.38 13.17
C THR A 280 8.21 5.95 13.09
N ALA A 281 9.53 5.77 12.97
CA ALA A 281 10.19 4.47 12.92
C ALA A 281 11.08 4.27 14.16
N THR A 282 10.59 3.50 15.15
CA THR A 282 11.25 3.41 16.45
C THR A 282 11.33 2.01 17.02
N ASN A 283 12.35 1.74 17.83
CA ASN A 283 12.50 0.46 18.54
C ASN A 283 12.52 -0.77 17.62
N ASN A 284 12.92 -0.62 16.35
CA ASN A 284 13.06 -1.75 15.42
C ASN A 284 14.36 -2.51 15.69
N PHE A 285 14.41 -3.76 15.24
CA PHE A 285 15.52 -4.69 15.49
C PHE A 285 16.65 -4.62 14.44
N LEU A 286 16.50 -3.72 13.48
CA LEU A 286 17.37 -3.22 12.41
C LEU A 286 17.05 -1.71 12.26
N PRO A 287 17.66 -0.96 11.33
CA PRO A 287 17.43 0.46 11.18
C PRO A 287 15.97 0.86 10.96
N GLY A 288 15.70 2.13 11.26
CA GLY A 288 14.37 2.71 11.14
C GLY A 288 13.92 2.85 9.69
N ILE A 289 14.79 3.34 8.81
CA ILE A 289 14.50 3.53 7.38
C ILE A 289 15.68 3.05 6.55
N ILE A 290 15.42 2.31 5.47
CA ILE A 290 16.44 1.72 4.61
C ILE A 290 16.08 1.99 3.13
N LEU A 291 17.01 2.56 2.38
CA LEU A 291 17.02 2.57 0.91
C LEU A 291 18.12 1.61 0.44
N HIS A 292 17.77 0.59 -0.36
CA HIS A 292 18.69 -0.49 -0.69
C HIS A 292 18.67 -0.90 -2.18
N SER A 293 19.82 -0.95 -2.83
CA SER A 293 20.01 -1.62 -4.13
C SER A 293 20.82 -2.92 -3.96
N ASN A 294 20.23 -4.06 -4.33
CA ASN A 294 20.75 -5.39 -3.98
C ASN A 294 21.33 -6.21 -5.14
N ALA A 295 21.06 -5.83 -6.39
CA ALA A 295 21.41 -6.64 -7.56
C ALA A 295 21.97 -5.81 -8.73
N PRO A 296 22.68 -6.46 -9.69
CA PRO A 296 23.18 -5.77 -10.88
C PRO A 296 22.06 -5.17 -11.72
N ASP A 297 22.35 -4.06 -12.40
CA ASP A 297 21.43 -3.31 -13.25
C ASP A 297 20.18 -2.72 -12.54
N ASP A 298 20.13 -2.77 -11.20
CA ASP A 298 19.08 -2.14 -10.41
C ASP A 298 19.08 -0.61 -10.56
N ILE A 299 17.88 -0.04 -10.47
CA ILE A 299 17.66 1.40 -10.45
C ILE A 299 16.98 1.75 -9.13
N VAL A 300 17.73 2.35 -8.21
CA VAL A 300 17.18 2.95 -6.99
C VAL A 300 17.48 4.43 -7.04
N SER A 301 16.48 5.24 -7.42
CA SER A 301 16.69 6.66 -7.73
C SER A 301 15.57 7.57 -7.26
N ASP A 302 15.91 8.84 -7.03
CA ASP A 302 14.93 9.92 -6.80
C ASP A 302 13.98 9.67 -5.62
N ASN A 303 14.37 8.81 -4.67
CA ASN A 303 13.58 8.49 -3.49
C ASN A 303 13.75 9.57 -2.42
N SER A 304 12.71 9.82 -1.64
CA SER A 304 12.71 10.86 -0.60
C SER A 304 12.44 10.28 0.78
N VAL A 305 13.23 10.67 1.77
CA VAL A 305 13.08 10.35 3.18
C VAL A 305 13.06 11.66 3.96
N ILE A 306 11.86 12.19 4.22
CA ILE A 306 11.67 13.56 4.70
C ILE A 306 10.79 13.61 5.94
N GLY A 307 11.20 14.39 6.95
CA GLY A 307 10.33 14.70 8.10
C GLY A 307 10.11 13.55 9.10
N ASN A 308 10.76 12.40 8.91
CA ASN A 308 10.53 11.22 9.74
C ASN A 308 11.14 11.38 11.14
N THR A 309 10.49 10.79 12.13
CA THR A 309 11.01 10.62 13.50
C THR A 309 11.59 9.22 13.65
N VAL A 310 12.90 9.13 13.90
CA VAL A 310 13.64 7.86 13.94
C VAL A 310 14.40 7.74 15.26
N SER A 311 14.17 6.66 16.02
CA SER A 311 14.93 6.46 17.26
C SER A 311 14.98 5.05 17.82
N ASN A 312 16.07 4.76 18.53
CA ASN A 312 16.30 3.52 19.28
C ASN A 312 16.18 2.26 18.42
N ASN A 313 16.54 2.36 17.14
CA ASN A 313 16.62 1.21 16.25
C ASN A 313 17.92 0.42 16.51
N LYS A 314 18.12 -0.67 15.79
CA LYS A 314 19.35 -1.47 15.90
C LYS A 314 20.15 -1.40 14.62
N ALA A 315 21.29 -2.07 14.65
CA ALA A 315 22.25 -2.04 13.58
C ALA A 315 21.84 -2.97 12.43
N ASP A 316 22.26 -2.62 11.22
CA ASP A 316 22.17 -3.50 10.07
C ASP A 316 23.55 -4.13 9.78
N PRO A 317 23.65 -5.45 9.58
CA PRO A 317 24.90 -6.10 9.18
C PRO A 317 25.60 -5.47 7.97
N ASP A 318 24.86 -4.80 7.09
CA ASP A 318 25.39 -4.11 5.90
C ASP A 318 26.08 -2.78 6.23
N VAL A 319 25.98 -2.29 7.48
CA VAL A 319 26.80 -1.19 8.02
C VAL A 319 28.22 -1.69 8.29
N THR A 320 29.06 -1.65 7.26
CA THR A 320 30.42 -2.23 7.28
C THR A 320 31.44 -1.47 8.14
N ALA A 321 31.11 -0.27 8.63
CA ALA A 321 32.00 0.54 9.46
C ALA A 321 32.33 -0.14 10.81
N ASP A 322 31.28 -0.43 11.59
CA ASP A 322 31.36 -1.13 12.87
C ASP A 322 30.02 -1.77 13.30
N ASN A 323 29.04 -1.86 12.39
CA ASN A 323 27.69 -2.40 12.64
C ASN A 323 27.03 -1.77 13.89
N GLY A 324 27.07 -0.44 13.98
CA GLY A 324 26.40 0.34 15.03
C GLY A 324 24.91 0.58 14.74
N PRO A 325 24.06 0.71 15.78
CA PRO A 325 22.67 1.15 15.63
C PRO A 325 22.54 2.37 14.71
N THR A 326 21.65 2.28 13.72
CA THR A 326 21.54 3.29 12.68
C THR A 326 20.10 3.73 12.50
N GLY A 327 19.89 5.04 12.36
CA GLY A 327 18.56 5.60 12.10
C GLY A 327 18.11 5.34 10.66
N ILE A 328 18.81 5.97 9.72
CA ILE A 328 18.52 5.88 8.28
C ILE A 328 19.73 5.29 7.56
N ILE A 329 19.49 4.34 6.67
CA ILE A 329 20.49 3.74 5.78
C ILE A 329 20.13 4.05 4.32
N GLU A 330 21.13 4.44 3.55
CA GLU A 330 21.10 4.49 2.10
C GLU A 330 22.32 3.74 1.56
N ILE A 331 22.11 2.54 1.00
CA ILE A 331 23.19 1.66 0.55
C ILE A 331 22.93 1.18 -0.87
N GLY A 332 23.88 1.48 -1.76
CA GLY A 332 24.02 0.81 -3.05
C GLY A 332 24.91 -0.43 -2.93
N ALA A 333 24.39 -1.56 -2.46
CA ALA A 333 25.22 -2.74 -2.16
C ALA A 333 25.82 -3.35 -3.44
N VAL A 334 25.09 -3.27 -4.56
CA VAL A 334 25.57 -3.71 -5.88
C VAL A 334 25.58 -2.55 -6.88
N GLU A 335 24.45 -1.92 -7.13
CA GLU A 335 24.34 -0.71 -7.95
C GLU A 335 24.17 0.54 -7.07
N PRO A 336 24.58 1.73 -7.54
CA PRO A 336 24.46 2.94 -6.75
C PRO A 336 23.00 3.33 -6.50
N VAL A 337 22.70 3.79 -5.29
CA VAL A 337 21.45 4.52 -5.01
C VAL A 337 21.66 5.98 -5.42
N THR A 338 20.79 6.60 -6.21
CA THR A 338 21.09 7.91 -6.80
C THR A 338 20.04 8.98 -6.56
N HIS A 339 20.47 10.22 -6.42
CA HIS A 339 19.59 11.40 -6.38
C HIS A 339 18.52 11.39 -5.27
N SER A 340 18.77 10.70 -4.16
CA SER A 340 17.84 10.69 -3.03
C SER A 340 17.82 12.02 -2.29
N ILE A 341 16.70 12.31 -1.62
CA ILE A 341 16.56 13.44 -0.71
C ILE A 341 16.37 12.89 0.71
N ILE A 342 17.29 13.18 1.62
CA ILE A 342 17.16 12.80 3.04
C ILE A 342 17.24 14.07 3.88
N ALA A 343 16.09 14.65 4.26
CA ALA A 343 16.03 15.98 4.87
C ALA A 343 14.99 16.10 6.00
N ASN A 344 15.20 17.03 6.92
CA ASN A 344 14.24 17.37 8.00
C ASN A 344 13.83 16.20 8.91
N ASN A 345 14.58 15.08 8.91
CA ASN A 345 14.30 13.96 9.81
C ASN A 345 14.78 14.31 11.24
N SER A 346 14.05 13.86 12.25
CA SER A 346 14.42 13.97 13.66
C SER A 346 14.96 12.64 14.15
N ILE A 347 16.26 12.56 14.41
CA ILE A 347 16.96 11.30 14.71
C ILE A 347 17.58 11.37 16.11
N SER A 348 17.34 10.33 16.92
CA SER A 348 17.86 10.24 18.29
C SER A 348 18.18 8.80 18.70
N THR A 349 19.06 8.64 19.69
CA THR A 349 19.41 7.32 20.27
C THR A 349 19.96 6.33 19.24
N GLU A 350 20.83 6.79 18.33
CA GLU A 350 21.50 5.96 17.32
C GLU A 350 23.03 6.14 17.39
N THR A 351 23.80 5.15 16.95
CA THR A 351 25.25 5.35 16.70
C THR A 351 25.44 6.20 15.45
N TYR A 352 24.80 5.81 14.34
CA TYR A 352 24.76 6.59 13.11
C TYR A 352 23.38 7.20 12.92
N GLY A 353 23.31 8.51 12.72
CA GLY A 353 22.05 9.16 12.36
C GLY A 353 21.63 8.72 10.95
N ILE A 354 22.50 9.00 9.98
CA ILE A 354 22.37 8.58 8.58
C ILE A 354 23.66 7.88 8.15
N TYR A 355 23.53 6.68 7.61
CA TYR A 355 24.63 5.95 6.98
C TYR A 355 24.41 5.91 5.48
N VAL A 356 25.43 6.32 4.72
CA VAL A 356 25.39 6.43 3.27
C VAL A 356 26.56 5.65 2.67
N ASP A 357 26.30 4.73 1.76
CA ASP A 357 27.33 4.02 1.00
C ASP A 357 26.92 3.82 -0.45
N ASN A 358 27.85 4.04 -1.38
CA ASN A 358 27.62 4.00 -2.82
C ASN A 358 26.35 4.78 -3.26
N ALA A 359 26.12 5.97 -2.69
CA ALA A 359 24.93 6.77 -2.99
C ALA A 359 25.26 8.18 -3.53
N PRO A 360 25.65 8.30 -4.81
CA PRO A 360 25.97 9.60 -5.40
C PRO A 360 24.71 10.44 -5.65
N GLY A 361 24.83 11.75 -5.43
CA GLY A 361 23.73 12.70 -5.66
C GLY A 361 22.73 12.83 -4.51
N THR A 362 22.94 12.15 -3.38
CA THR A 362 22.12 12.34 -2.18
C THR A 362 22.24 13.77 -1.66
N ILE A 363 21.10 14.42 -1.40
CA ILE A 363 21.01 15.78 -0.87
C ILE A 363 20.20 15.84 0.44
N GLY A 364 20.27 16.99 1.13
CA GLY A 364 19.48 17.26 2.34
C GLY A 364 20.07 16.74 3.65
N LEU A 365 21.20 16.01 3.60
CA LEU A 365 21.80 15.34 4.76
C LEU A 365 22.05 16.27 5.97
N THR A 366 22.40 17.54 5.73
CA THR A 366 22.63 18.55 6.77
C THR A 366 21.37 19.18 7.34
N ASP A 367 20.23 19.00 6.67
CA ASP A 367 18.95 19.61 7.05
C ASP A 367 18.19 18.71 8.05
N ASN A 368 18.80 17.63 8.52
CA ASN A 368 18.25 16.73 9.53
C ASN A 368 18.61 17.19 10.94
N ASN A 369 17.71 16.94 11.89
CA ASN A 369 17.87 17.25 13.30
C ASN A 369 18.38 16.04 14.07
N PHE A 370 19.62 16.11 14.56
CA PHE A 370 20.26 15.05 15.33
C PHE A 370 20.31 15.42 16.82
N ALA A 371 19.68 14.60 17.66
CA ALA A 371 19.80 14.77 19.11
C ALA A 371 21.24 14.49 19.59
N SER A 372 21.63 15.06 20.73
CA SER A 372 22.97 14.83 21.34
C SER A 372 23.30 13.36 21.65
N SER A 373 22.30 12.49 21.65
CA SER A 373 22.41 11.03 21.76
C SER A 373 22.94 10.35 20.49
N VAL A 374 22.96 11.04 19.34
CA VAL A 374 23.49 10.50 18.08
C VAL A 374 25.00 10.67 18.06
N GLN A 375 25.76 9.58 17.93
CA GLN A 375 27.23 9.63 18.01
C GLN A 375 27.85 10.21 16.73
N THR A 376 27.39 9.75 15.58
CA THR A 376 27.81 10.19 14.26
C THR A 376 26.58 10.61 13.47
N PRO A 377 26.31 11.92 13.32
CA PRO A 377 25.14 12.40 12.58
C PRO A 377 25.03 11.83 11.16
N VAL A 378 26.13 11.86 10.40
CA VAL A 378 26.20 11.32 9.03
C VAL A 378 27.52 10.57 8.85
N TYR A 379 27.46 9.36 8.28
CA TYR A 379 28.63 8.54 7.94
C TYR A 379 28.59 8.09 6.47
N PRO A 380 29.73 8.07 5.75
CA PRO A 380 31.03 8.61 6.15
C PRO A 380 31.01 10.14 6.21
N ASN A 381 31.83 10.71 7.09
CA ASN A 381 31.94 12.17 7.24
C ASN A 381 32.72 12.86 6.08
N THR A 382 32.87 12.18 4.93
CA THR A 382 33.66 12.65 3.79
C THR A 382 32.88 12.62 2.48
N ARG A 383 32.58 13.81 1.95
CA ARG A 383 32.39 14.11 0.51
C ARG A 383 31.32 13.35 -0.30
N ALA A 384 30.27 12.81 0.31
CA ALA A 384 28.97 13.11 -0.29
C ALA A 384 28.86 14.63 -0.16
N ASN A 385 28.81 15.36 -1.28
CA ASN A 385 28.63 16.81 -1.21
C ASN A 385 27.37 17.02 -0.37
N LEU A 386 27.55 17.48 0.87
CA LEU A 386 26.47 17.74 1.80
C LEU A 386 25.70 18.93 1.24
N PHE A 387 24.78 18.66 0.32
CA PHE A 387 24.00 19.69 -0.33
C PHE A 387 22.85 20.06 0.58
N SER A 388 22.86 21.28 1.09
CA SER A 388 21.68 21.89 1.69
C SER A 388 20.62 22.14 0.62
N LEU A 389 19.35 21.90 0.92
CA LEU A 389 18.27 22.37 0.07
C LEU A 389 18.30 23.92 0.05
N LEU A 390 18.54 24.53 -1.12
CA LEU A 390 18.57 25.98 -1.24
C LEU A 390 17.16 26.53 -1.54
N PRO A 391 16.70 27.57 -0.80
CA PRO A 391 15.46 28.26 -1.13
C PRO A 391 15.59 29.08 -2.43
N GLU A 392 14.70 28.91 -3.41
CA GLU A 392 14.74 29.73 -4.63
C GLU A 392 13.97 31.06 -4.52
N GLN A 393 14.60 32.15 -4.99
CA GLN A 393 13.89 33.29 -5.58
C GLN A 393 13.95 33.16 -7.11
N ILE A 394 12.79 33.14 -7.78
CA ILE A 394 12.69 32.89 -9.24
C ILE A 394 13.12 34.15 -10.02
N PRO A 395 14.26 34.12 -10.73
CA PRO A 395 14.30 34.69 -12.06
C PRO A 395 14.73 33.63 -13.08
N ALA A 396 13.89 33.47 -14.10
CA ALA A 396 14.02 32.50 -15.18
C ALA A 396 15.44 32.35 -15.75
N ARG A 397 16.01 31.14 -15.64
CA ARG A 397 16.49 30.30 -16.75
C ARG A 397 17.27 29.07 -16.23
N GLY A 398 16.67 27.89 -16.37
CA GLY A 398 17.37 26.67 -16.78
C GLY A 398 17.59 25.58 -15.72
N HIS A 399 16.96 24.44 -15.99
CA HIS A 399 17.27 23.06 -15.55
C HIS A 399 17.21 22.75 -14.06
N ASP A 400 16.00 22.56 -13.53
CA ASP A 400 15.78 21.98 -12.21
C ASP A 400 14.48 21.15 -12.19
N ALA A 401 14.44 20.09 -11.37
CA ALA A 401 13.22 19.48 -10.88
C ALA A 401 12.97 20.00 -9.45
N PHE A 402 11.72 20.38 -9.16
CA PHE A 402 11.36 21.05 -7.92
C PHE A 402 10.53 20.12 -7.04
N PHE A 403 10.89 20.04 -5.76
CA PHE A 403 10.05 19.44 -4.73
C PHE A 403 9.44 20.54 -3.86
N TYR A 404 8.12 20.55 -3.82
CA TYR A 404 7.35 21.46 -2.99
C TYR A 404 6.92 20.75 -1.71
N ALA A 405 7.17 21.39 -0.57
CA ALA A 405 6.48 21.06 0.68
C ALA A 405 5.84 22.35 1.21
N GLY A 406 4.51 22.44 1.13
CA GLY A 406 3.76 23.58 1.65
C GLY A 406 2.24 23.47 1.43
N PRO A 407 1.46 24.38 2.03
CA PRO A 407 0.01 24.42 1.86
C PRO A 407 -0.36 25.01 0.49
N TRP A 408 -1.22 24.31 -0.25
CA TRP A 408 -1.58 24.69 -1.62
C TRP A 408 -2.98 25.32 -1.73
N SER A 409 -3.10 26.39 -2.52
CA SER A 409 -4.29 27.26 -2.54
C SER A 409 -5.41 26.85 -3.50
N LEU A 410 -5.29 25.72 -4.21
CA LEU A 410 -6.25 25.34 -5.26
C LEU A 410 -7.24 24.23 -4.85
N ALA A 411 -7.04 23.56 -3.72
CA ALA A 411 -8.02 22.65 -3.14
C ALA A 411 -7.83 22.48 -1.62
N ASN A 412 -8.80 22.94 -0.83
CA ASN A 412 -9.11 22.50 0.54
C ASN A 412 -7.94 22.00 1.41
N ASN A 413 -7.20 22.90 2.06
CA ASN A 413 -6.36 22.58 3.24
C ASN A 413 -5.44 21.35 3.10
N THR A 414 -4.93 21.08 1.91
CA THR A 414 -3.99 19.98 1.67
C THR A 414 -2.57 20.52 1.63
N VAL A 415 -1.67 19.88 2.37
CA VAL A 415 -0.25 19.88 2.01
C VAL A 415 -0.16 19.06 0.72
N ALA A 416 0.67 19.43 -0.23
CA ALA A 416 0.85 18.62 -1.43
C ALA A 416 2.33 18.59 -1.73
N ILE A 417 2.80 17.44 -2.21
CA ILE A 417 4.07 17.38 -2.90
C ILE A 417 3.75 17.50 -4.38
N ALA A 418 4.46 18.36 -5.08
CA ALA A 418 4.25 18.56 -6.50
C ALA A 418 5.54 18.23 -7.23
N LYS A 419 5.45 17.32 -8.21
CA LYS A 419 6.52 17.01 -9.17
C LYS A 419 6.33 17.91 -10.36
N TYR A 420 7.37 18.65 -10.72
CA TYR A 420 7.37 19.54 -11.89
C TYR A 420 8.31 18.99 -12.95
N SER A 421 8.00 19.29 -14.21
CA SER A 421 8.82 18.95 -15.36
C SER A 421 10.08 19.80 -15.37
N PRO A 422 11.10 19.41 -16.15
CA PRO A 422 12.30 20.23 -16.34
C PRO A 422 12.03 21.63 -16.92
N GLN A 423 10.81 21.88 -17.42
CA GLN A 423 10.34 23.17 -17.94
C GLN A 423 9.42 23.90 -16.95
N GLY A 424 9.32 23.43 -15.70
CA GLY A 424 8.45 23.97 -14.67
C GLY A 424 6.97 23.70 -14.91
N GLN A 425 6.61 22.74 -15.76
CA GLN A 425 5.22 22.32 -15.88
C GLN A 425 4.88 21.39 -14.74
N LEU A 426 3.80 21.66 -14.01
CA LEU A 426 3.29 20.73 -13.01
C LEU A 426 3.00 19.38 -13.67
N LEU A 427 3.76 18.35 -13.31
CA LEU A 427 3.57 16.99 -13.83
C LEU A 427 2.56 16.25 -12.98
N VAL A 428 2.76 16.26 -11.66
CA VAL A 428 1.95 15.50 -10.70
C VAL A 428 1.78 16.32 -9.43
N VAL A 429 0.57 16.34 -8.90
CA VAL A 429 0.26 16.79 -7.55
C VAL A 429 -0.02 15.53 -6.78
N TYR A 430 0.76 15.26 -5.75
CA TYR A 430 0.42 14.28 -4.74
C TYR A 430 -0.48 15.02 -3.74
N PRO A 431 -1.81 14.86 -3.81
CA PRO A 431 -2.67 15.45 -2.79
C PRO A 431 -2.32 14.77 -1.47
N GLN A 432 -1.79 15.50 -0.49
CA GLN A 432 -1.77 14.93 0.85
C GLN A 432 -3.17 15.06 1.40
N ARG A 433 -3.81 13.91 1.61
CA ARG A 433 -4.97 13.85 2.49
C ARG A 433 -4.46 14.07 3.91
N TYR A 434 -5.31 14.67 4.73
CA TYR A 434 -4.94 15.27 6.01
C TYR A 434 -4.10 14.35 6.91
N SER A 435 -2.83 14.69 7.09
CA SER A 435 -2.02 14.23 8.23
C SER A 435 -2.55 14.82 9.54
N ALA A 436 -2.83 13.98 10.54
CA ALA A 436 -3.21 14.43 11.88
C ALA A 436 -2.05 15.11 12.64
N ALA A 437 -0.81 14.76 12.32
CA ALA A 437 0.40 15.36 12.91
C ALA A 437 0.63 16.78 12.40
N ILE A 438 0.51 16.99 11.08
CA ILE A 438 0.58 18.32 10.46
C ILE A 438 -0.59 19.19 10.97
N ALA A 439 -1.78 18.65 11.17
CA ALA A 439 -2.92 19.40 11.73
C ALA A 439 -2.64 19.98 13.14
N ASN A 440 -1.78 19.32 13.94
CA ASN A 440 -1.42 19.79 15.28
C ASN A 440 -0.34 20.88 15.27
N ASP A 441 0.63 20.81 14.34
CA ASP A 441 1.75 21.77 14.27
C ASP A 441 1.40 23.09 13.59
N ILE A 442 0.41 23.12 12.68
CA ILE A 442 0.00 24.37 12.03
C ILE A 442 -0.90 25.23 12.94
N GLY A 443 -1.38 24.70 14.07
CA GLY A 443 -2.36 25.37 14.92
C GLY A 443 -3.67 25.68 14.15
N SER A 444 -4.67 26.23 14.84
CA SER A 444 -5.90 26.68 14.17
C SER A 444 -5.59 27.88 13.25
N LEU A 445 -5.14 27.63 12.03
CA LEU A 445 -5.16 28.64 10.98
C LEU A 445 -6.62 29.01 10.73
N ALA A 446 -6.93 30.30 10.82
CA ALA A 446 -8.22 30.80 10.37
C ALA A 446 -8.40 30.41 8.90
N GLU A 447 -9.62 29.98 8.55
CA GLU A 447 -10.01 29.65 7.18
C GLU A 447 -9.52 30.75 6.21
N GLY A 448 -8.61 30.40 5.29
CA GLY A 448 -7.99 31.34 4.35
C GLY A 448 -6.62 31.93 4.75
N SER A 449 -5.95 31.42 5.78
CA SER A 449 -4.59 31.85 6.13
C SER A 449 -3.54 31.20 5.21
N VAL A 450 -2.77 32.02 4.49
CA VAL A 450 -1.70 31.58 3.58
C VAL A 450 -0.36 31.62 4.29
N ILE A 451 0.31 30.47 4.44
CA ILE A 451 1.73 30.42 4.78
C ILE A 451 2.52 30.47 3.47
N PRO A 452 3.54 31.33 3.32
CA PRO A 452 4.36 31.36 2.12
C PRO A 452 5.04 30.01 1.86
N ALA A 453 4.90 29.53 0.63
CA ALA A 453 5.70 28.45 0.05
C ALA A 453 7.20 28.63 0.34
N LYS A 454 7.88 27.56 0.79
CA LYS A 454 9.34 27.45 0.68
C LYS A 454 9.63 26.58 -0.54
N HIS A 455 10.24 27.16 -1.58
CA HIS A 455 10.67 26.44 -2.78
C HIS A 455 12.05 25.86 -2.53
N TYR A 456 12.30 24.61 -2.90
CA TYR A 456 13.64 24.02 -2.87
C TYR A 456 14.05 23.56 -4.27
N ILE A 457 15.32 23.80 -4.62
CA ILE A 457 15.91 23.39 -5.90
C ILE A 457 17.06 22.40 -5.66
N ILE A 458 17.22 21.44 -6.57
CA ILE A 458 18.45 20.68 -6.77
C ILE A 458 19.38 21.51 -7.67
N ALA A 459 20.55 21.93 -7.17
CA ALA A 459 21.43 22.80 -7.97
C ALA A 459 21.89 22.11 -9.28
N PRO A 460 22.05 22.82 -10.42
CA PRO A 460 22.38 22.24 -11.73
C PRO A 460 23.72 21.49 -11.84
N ASN A 461 24.52 21.46 -10.78
CA ASN A 461 25.79 20.74 -10.71
C ASN A 461 25.96 20.00 -9.37
N ALA A 462 24.84 19.59 -8.75
CA ALA A 462 24.85 18.73 -7.57
C ALA A 462 25.18 17.29 -7.95
#